data_AF-A0A2G3PWG7-F1
#
_entry.id   AF-A0A2G3PWG7-F1
#
_cell.length_a   1.000
_cell.length_b   1.000
_cell.length_c   1.000
_cell.angle_alpha   90.00
_cell.angle_beta   90.00
_cell.angle_gamma   90.00
#
_symmetry.space_group_name_H-M   'P 1'
#
loop_
_entity.id
_entity.type
_entity.pdbx_description
1 polymer ?
#
loop_
_entity_poly.entity_id
_entity_poly.type
_entity_poly.pdbx_seq_one_letter_code
_entity_poly.pdbx_strand_id
1 'polypeptide(L)' 'MAVAADVKGVKVVLKLAKGTQTISNCQKTADDEALFTLGHAVGGLTQEGVETVSKVVESTLIEG' A
#
# COMPACT_ATOMS: atom_id res chain seq x y z
N MET A 1 23.80 -14.26 -13.90
CA MET A 1 23.39 -13.54 -12.68
C MET A 1 21.88 -13.57 -12.62
N ALA A 2 21.33 -14.20 -11.60
CA ALA A 2 19.89 -14.21 -11.35
C ALA A 2 19.61 -13.12 -10.31
N VAL A 3 18.89 -12.07 -10.71
CA VAL A 3 18.52 -10.99 -9.78
C VAL A 3 17.26 -11.45 -9.04
N ALA A 4 17.36 -11.59 -7.71
CA ALA A 4 16.20 -11.90 -6.87
C ALA A 4 15.65 -10.61 -6.27
N ALA A 5 14.32 -10.47 -6.24
CA ALA A 5 13.67 -9.35 -5.56
C ALA A 5 13.07 -9.84 -4.23
N ASP A 6 13.58 -9.34 -3.11
CA ASP A 6 12.99 -9.59 -1.79
C ASP A 6 12.03 -8.47 -1.43
N VAL A 7 10.79 -8.83 -1.09
CA VAL A 7 9.77 -7.86 -0.66
C VAL A 7 10.05 -7.48 0.80
N LYS A 8 10.55 -6.26 1.01
CA LYS A 8 10.76 -5.70 2.34
C LYS A 8 9.48 -5.25 3.01
N GLY A 9 8.55 -4.65 2.27
CA GLY A 9 7.32 -4.12 2.85
C GLY A 9 6.24 -3.83 1.82
N VAL A 10 4.99 -3.78 2.30
CA VAL A 10 3.84 -3.32 1.53
C VAL A 10 3.22 -2.14 2.28
N LYS A 11 2.89 -1.09 1.55
CA LYS A 11 2.22 0.11 2.05
C LYS A 11 1.02 0.43 1.18
N VAL A 12 0.02 1.07 1.77
CA VAL A 12 -1.12 1.63 1.06
C VAL A 12 -1.09 3.13 1.24
N VAL A 13 -1.08 3.86 0.13
CA VAL A 13 -1.16 5.32 0.11
C VAL A 13 -2.57 5.72 -0.30
N LEU A 14 -3.21 6.50 0.56
CA LEU A 14 -4.55 7.05 0.36
C LEU A 14 -4.40 8.52 -0.01
N LYS A 15 -4.92 8.87 -1.18
CA LYS A 15 -5.12 10.27 -1.55
C LYS A 15 -6.51 10.68 -1.12
N LEU A 16 -6.56 11.59 -0.15
CA LEU A 16 -7.76 12.16 0.44
C LEU A 16 -7.91 13.60 -0.05
N ALA A 17 -9.13 14.13 0.03
CA ALA A 17 -9.41 15.51 -0.39
C ALA A 17 -8.52 16.57 0.27
N LYS A 18 -8.09 16.36 1.54
CA LYS A 18 -7.27 17.33 2.28
C LYS A 18 -5.78 16.97 2.35
N GLY A 19 -5.37 15.83 1.80
CA GLY A 19 -3.97 15.40 1.91
C GLY A 19 -3.74 13.95 1.54
N THR A 20 -2.58 13.44 1.94
CA THR A 20 -2.20 12.05 1.67
C THR A 20 -1.92 11.35 2.99
N GLN A 21 -2.47 10.15 3.15
CA GLN A 21 -2.22 9.30 4.29
C GLN A 21 -1.53 8.02 3.84
N THR A 22 -0.50 7.60 4.57
CA THR A 22 0.21 6.35 4.26
C THR A 22 -0.03 5.34 5.38
N ILE A 23 -0.64 4.22 5.03
CA ILE A 23 -0.76 3.05 5.88
C ILE A 23 0.47 2.19 5.60
N SER A 24 1.38 2.14 6.57
CA SER A 24 2.60 1.34 6.46
C SER A 24 2.41 -0.04 7.09
N ASN A 25 3.33 -0.96 6.75
CA ASN A 25 3.42 -2.28 7.35
C ASN A 25 2.19 -3.17 7.07
N CYS A 26 1.62 -3.05 5.88
CA CYS A 26 0.59 -3.97 5.41
C CYS A 26 1.18 -5.37 5.24
N GLN A 27 0.33 -6.40 5.37
CA GLN A 27 0.79 -7.77 5.14
C GLN A 27 1.35 -7.92 3.72
N LYS A 28 2.53 -8.55 3.62
CA LYS A 28 3.22 -8.76 2.34
C LYS A 28 2.46 -9.67 1.39
N THR A 29 1.66 -10.57 1.95
CA THR A 29 0.80 -11.53 1.25
C THR A 29 -0.61 -11.01 1.04
N ALA A 30 -0.91 -9.77 1.43
CA ALA A 30 -2.23 -9.19 1.22
C ALA A 30 -2.47 -9.00 -0.28
N ASP A 31 -3.63 -9.49 -0.70
CA ASP A 31 -4.19 -9.31 -2.02
C ASP A 31 -4.57 -7.84 -2.27
N ASP A 32 -4.59 -7.46 -3.54
CA ASP A 32 -4.86 -6.08 -3.94
C ASP A 32 -6.28 -5.64 -3.55
N GLU A 33 -7.24 -6.57 -3.55
CA GLU A 33 -8.63 -6.31 -3.17
C GLU A 33 -8.76 -6.03 -1.67
N ALA A 34 -8.07 -6.80 -0.81
CA ALA A 34 -7.99 -6.52 0.62
C ALA A 34 -7.34 -5.17 0.93
N LEU A 35 -6.26 -4.81 0.23
CA LEU A 35 -5.58 -3.52 0.41
C LEU A 35 -6.45 -2.35 -0.09
N PHE A 36 -7.19 -2.54 -1.17
CA PHE A 36 -8.15 -1.57 -1.67
C PHE A 36 -9.32 -1.37 -0.70
N THR A 37 -9.87 -2.46 -0.18
CA THR A 37 -10.94 -2.46 0.83
C THR A 37 -10.49 -1.76 2.11
N LEU A 38 -9.27 -2.03 2.58
CA LEU A 38 -8.66 -1.34 3.70
C LEU A 38 -8.59 0.17 3.46
N GLY A 39 -8.14 0.58 2.26
CA GLY A 39 -8.06 2.00 1.90
C GLY A 39 -9.39 2.72 1.94
N HIS A 40 -10.45 2.09 1.41
CA HIS A 40 -11.80 2.62 1.47
C HIS A 40 -12.38 2.63 2.89
N ALA A 41 -12.12 1.60 3.70
CA ALA A 41 -12.56 1.55 5.09
C ALA A 41 -11.94 2.69 5.91
N VAL A 42 -10.63 2.93 5.76
CA VAL A 42 -9.93 4.02 6.45
C VAL A 42 -10.42 5.39 5.97
N GLY A 43 -10.66 5.55 4.67
CA GLY A 43 -11.28 6.75 4.13
C GLY A 43 -12.70 7.02 4.65
N GLY A 44 -13.52 5.97 4.73
CA GLY A 44 -14.87 6.05 5.29
C GLY A 44 -14.88 6.48 6.76
N LEU A 45 -13.92 5.97 7.55
CA LEU A 45 -13.75 6.35 8.96
C LEU A 45 -13.32 7.81 9.15
N THR A 46 -12.50 8.33 8.24
CA THR A 46 -12.04 9.72 8.28
C THR A 46 -13.08 10.71 7.73
N GLN A 47 -14.19 10.22 7.17
CA GLN A 47 -15.20 11.01 6.46
C GLN A 47 -14.61 11.87 5.33
N GLU A 48 -13.40 11.50 4.87
CA GLU A 48 -12.73 12.14 3.76
C GLU A 48 -12.95 11.30 2.50
N GLY A 49 -13.33 11.96 1.40
CA GLY A 49 -13.44 11.29 0.11
C GLY A 49 -12.08 10.73 -0.29
N VAL A 50 -11.99 9.40 -0.44
CA VAL A 50 -10.83 8.74 -1.02
C VAL A 50 -10.86 8.97 -2.52
N GLU A 51 -9.92 9.76 -3.02
CA GLU A 51 -9.76 10.00 -4.45
C GLU A 51 -9.01 8.84 -5.12
N THR A 52 -8.02 8.28 -4.42
CA THR A 52 -7.16 7.22 -4.97
C THR A 52 -6.58 6.36 -3.87
N VAL A 53 -6.52 5.05 -4.10
CA VAL A 53 -5.80 4.07 -3.29
C VAL A 53 -4.64 3.54 -4.12
N SER A 54 -3.41 3.62 -3.60
CA SER A 54 -2.21 3.15 -4.28
C SER A 54 -1.45 2.14 -3.42
N LYS A 55 -1.15 0.98 -3.98
CA LYS A 55 -0.25 0.00 -3.36
C LYS A 55 1.20 0.34 -3.67
N VAL A 56 2.04 0.36 -2.65
CA VAL A 56 3.49 0.51 -2.77
C VAL A 56 4.16 -0.75 -2.24
N VAL A 57 4.89 -1.44 -3.11
CA VAL A 57 5.69 -2.61 -2.74
C VAL A 57 7.15 -2.17 -2.66
N GLU A 58 7.73 -2.24 -1.47
CA GLU A 58 9.13 -1.94 -1.23
C GLU A 58 9.92 -3.24 -1.39
N SER A 59 10.76 -3.32 -2.40
CA SER A 59 11.63 -4.46 -2.67
C SER A 59 13.09 -4.08 -2.67
N THR A 60 13.95 -4.96 -2.18
CA THR A 60 15.41 -4.86 -2.33
C THR A 60 15.86 -5.84 -3.39
N LEU A 61 16.69 -5.36 -4.32
CA LEU A 61 17.33 -6.20 -5.32
C LEU A 61 18.53 -6.90 -4.67
N ILE A 62 18.57 -8.21 -4.80
CA ILE A 62 19.68 -9.04 -4.34
C ILE A 62 20.36 -9.62 -5.59
N GLU A 63 21.64 -9.33 -5.78
CA GLU A 63 22.48 -10.00 -6.76
C GLU A 63 22.98 -11.32 -6.18
N GLY A 64 22.80 -12.41 -6.93
CA GLY A 64 23.35 -13.74 -6.66
C GLY A 64 24.29 -14.22 -7.76
#